data_AF-A0A8T6NGZ6-F1
#
_entry.id   AF-A0A8T6NGZ6-F1
#
_cell.length_a   1.000
_cell.length_b   1.000
_cell.length_c   1.000
_cell.angle_alpha   90.00
_cell.angle_beta   90.00
_cell.angle_gamma   90.00
#
_symmetry.space_group_name_H-M   'P 1'
#
loop_
_entity.id
_entity.type
_entity.pdbx_description
1 polymer ?
#
loop_
_entity_poly.entity_id
_entity_poly.type
_entity_poly.pdbx_seq_one_letter_code
_entity_poly.pdbx_strand_id
1 'polypeptide(L)'
;KNSPKMTVIAGETGPVKEAMSKFESEGFQCVQLATSHAFHSKIVAPANEPLRRFLEGLEIRWPTIPITSNVDGGWYPMDDGGDSKEAILSKLAPQMASSVEWTKQINSMYEAGARIFLEVGPKRALTVFATQILEDMPSISIMTNHPKTGGISSLLNAIGTMALAGRIPAKLGSDSPHLTEAFRAGPVDSGDGISKPSLPLKERSRPLPSKGGHVQTHTVTVSAETYVDPDTAKKNLVGDLISAHCGYPSKFCQGNVDMRAVLGMSDSQIQSVIQTVHSSCKTDPDWDVSQAKTVADITRWIVGAPTKSVSKGITKTDSRGHDPFVITGISLGLPGGERVFDEGNFEKLVRGETCISEVTNEYKQIFEN
;
A
#
# COMPACT_ATOMS: atom_id res chain seq x y z
N LYS A 1 -16.98 6.25 14.19
CA LYS A 1 -17.92 6.08 13.04
C LYS A 1 -17.09 5.98 11.78
N ASN A 2 -17.12 4.86 11.05
CA ASN A 2 -16.08 4.57 10.06
C ASN A 2 -16.54 4.88 8.63
N SER A 3 -17.78 4.54 8.29
CA SER A 3 -18.44 4.95 7.03
C SER A 3 -19.97 4.87 7.21
N PRO A 4 -20.78 5.31 6.23
CA PRO A 4 -22.23 5.05 6.23
C PRO A 4 -22.57 3.54 6.27
N LYS A 5 -21.61 2.68 5.92
CA LYS A 5 -21.75 1.21 5.82
C LYS A 5 -21.05 0.46 6.96
N MET A 6 -20.36 1.15 7.87
CA MET A 6 -19.64 0.53 8.99
C MET A 6 -19.49 1.47 10.20
N THR A 7 -19.86 0.99 11.38
CA THR A 7 -19.52 1.63 12.66
C THR A 7 -18.89 0.63 13.62
N VAL A 8 -18.29 1.14 14.70
CA VAL A 8 -17.73 0.36 15.80
C VAL A 8 -18.31 0.93 17.09
N ILE A 9 -18.75 0.03 17.97
CA ILE A 9 -19.17 0.35 19.35
C ILE A 9 -18.11 -0.17 20.32
N ALA A 10 -17.90 0.55 21.43
CA ALA A 10 -16.95 0.18 22.46
C ALA A 10 -17.54 0.49 23.85
N GLY A 11 -17.26 -0.38 24.83
CA GLY A 11 -17.81 -0.28 26.18
C GLY A 11 -17.62 -1.57 26.97
N GLU A 12 -18.51 -1.80 27.93
CA GLU A 12 -18.50 -2.98 28.79
C GLU A 12 -18.90 -4.26 28.03
N THR A 13 -18.20 -5.37 28.30
CA THR A 13 -18.36 -6.64 27.56
C THR A 13 -19.79 -7.19 27.56
N GLY A 14 -20.55 -7.02 28.64
CA GLY A 14 -21.95 -7.44 28.72
C GLY A 14 -22.85 -6.64 27.77
N PRO A 15 -23.02 -5.31 27.98
CA PRO A 15 -23.80 -4.44 27.10
C PRO A 15 -23.37 -4.47 25.62
N VAL A 16 -22.07 -4.64 25.31
CA VAL A 16 -21.61 -4.78 23.92
C VAL A 16 -22.10 -6.10 23.30
N LYS A 17 -22.06 -7.22 24.05
CA LYS A 17 -22.60 -8.51 23.57
C LYS A 17 -24.12 -8.50 23.41
N GLU A 18 -24.83 -7.82 24.31
CA GLU A 18 -26.28 -7.60 24.18
C GLU A 18 -26.62 -6.81 22.91
N ALA A 19 -25.89 -5.71 22.66
CA ALA A 19 -26.04 -4.91 21.44
C ALA A 19 -25.72 -5.72 20.17
N MET A 20 -24.65 -6.52 20.17
CA MET A 20 -24.33 -7.43 19.05
C MET A 20 -25.47 -8.42 18.80
N SER A 21 -25.93 -9.13 19.83
CA SER A 21 -27.01 -10.13 19.69
C SER A 21 -28.31 -9.51 19.17
N LYS A 22 -28.63 -8.28 19.59
CA LYS A 22 -29.76 -7.53 19.03
C LYS A 22 -29.57 -7.24 17.54
N PHE A 23 -28.43 -6.65 17.15
CA PHE A 23 -28.16 -6.35 15.74
C PHE A 23 -28.12 -7.63 14.85
N GLU A 24 -27.58 -8.73 15.36
CA GLU A 24 -27.59 -10.04 14.69
C GLU A 24 -29.03 -10.56 14.52
N SER A 25 -29.92 -10.37 15.51
CA SER A 25 -31.34 -10.73 15.41
C SER A 25 -32.13 -9.85 14.43
N GLU A 26 -31.66 -8.62 14.19
CA GLU A 26 -32.16 -7.71 13.14
C GLU A 26 -31.51 -7.99 11.76
N GLY A 27 -30.61 -8.98 11.66
CA GLY A 27 -29.99 -9.44 10.41
C GLY A 27 -28.66 -8.75 10.05
N PHE A 28 -28.11 -7.90 10.91
CA PHE A 28 -26.83 -7.22 10.66
C PHE A 28 -25.63 -8.14 10.94
N GLN A 29 -24.55 -7.96 10.17
CA GLN A 29 -23.26 -8.61 10.42
C GLN A 29 -22.51 -7.92 11.57
N CYS A 30 -22.34 -8.61 12.69
CA CYS A 30 -21.49 -8.16 13.80
C CYS A 30 -20.20 -8.98 13.88
N VAL A 31 -19.11 -8.34 14.31
CA VAL A 31 -17.79 -8.96 14.50
C VAL A 31 -17.14 -8.36 15.75
N GLN A 32 -16.83 -9.20 16.74
CA GLN A 32 -16.07 -8.76 17.91
C GLN A 32 -14.61 -8.48 17.50
N LEU A 33 -14.09 -7.31 17.85
CA LEU A 33 -12.70 -6.93 17.56
C LEU A 33 -11.75 -7.47 18.63
N ALA A 34 -10.61 -8.01 18.20
CA ALA A 34 -9.52 -8.41 19.09
C ALA A 34 -8.68 -7.19 19.52
N THR A 35 -9.14 -6.51 20.58
CA THR A 35 -8.50 -5.31 21.16
C THR A 35 -8.27 -5.49 22.65
N SER A 36 -7.11 -5.07 23.17
CA SER A 36 -6.78 -5.22 24.60
C SER A 36 -7.67 -4.38 25.53
N HIS A 37 -8.17 -3.24 25.07
CA HIS A 37 -9.00 -2.33 25.85
C HIS A 37 -10.13 -1.73 24.99
N ALA A 38 -11.23 -1.36 25.64
CA ALA A 38 -12.34 -0.64 25.03
C ALA A 38 -12.02 0.86 24.84
N PHE A 39 -11.06 1.15 23.96
CA PHE A 39 -10.72 2.52 23.53
C PHE A 39 -11.95 3.25 22.97
N HIS A 40 -11.93 4.59 23.02
CA HIS A 40 -13.03 5.45 22.57
C HIS A 40 -14.36 5.20 23.32
N SER A 41 -14.26 4.80 24.59
CA SER A 41 -15.39 4.60 25.50
C SER A 41 -15.09 5.12 26.91
N LYS A 42 -16.13 5.21 27.75
CA LYS A 42 -16.02 5.59 29.17
C LYS A 42 -15.03 4.74 29.99
N ILE A 43 -14.72 3.51 29.54
CA ILE A 43 -13.83 2.58 30.27
C ILE A 43 -12.40 3.10 30.33
N VAL A 44 -11.93 3.80 29.29
CA VAL A 44 -10.59 4.39 29.25
C VAL A 44 -10.56 5.87 29.66
N ALA A 45 -11.69 6.46 30.07
CA ALA A 45 -11.75 7.86 30.52
C ALA A 45 -10.77 8.22 31.66
N PRO A 46 -10.50 7.33 32.65
CA PRO A 46 -9.48 7.60 33.67
C PRO A 46 -8.04 7.79 33.12
N ALA A 47 -7.75 7.32 31.89
CA ALA A 47 -6.45 7.49 31.26
C ALA A 47 -6.25 8.86 30.59
N ASN A 48 -7.34 9.63 30.35
CA ASN A 48 -7.24 10.97 29.75
C ASN A 48 -6.41 11.94 30.61
N GLU A 49 -6.49 11.83 31.93
CA GLU A 49 -5.79 12.73 32.88
C GLU A 49 -4.27 12.43 32.96
N PRO A 50 -3.82 11.17 33.14
CA PRO A 50 -2.42 10.80 32.91
C PRO A 50 -1.89 11.19 31.53
N LEU A 51 -2.70 11.03 30.47
CA LEU A 51 -2.33 11.47 29.12
C LEU A 51 -2.16 13.00 29.07
N ARG A 52 -3.09 13.79 29.62
CA ARG A 52 -3.00 15.25 29.64
C ARG A 52 -1.70 15.72 30.31
N ARG A 53 -1.38 15.19 31.48
CA ARG A 53 -0.13 15.52 32.22
C ARG A 53 1.14 15.18 31.44
N PHE A 54 1.14 14.04 30.74
CA PHE A 54 2.26 13.66 29.86
C PHE A 54 2.41 14.65 28.69
N LEU A 55 1.30 15.00 28.02
CA LEU A 55 1.31 15.94 26.91
C LEU A 55 1.63 17.39 27.33
N GLU A 56 1.26 17.80 28.55
CA GLU A 56 1.65 19.09 29.15
C GLU A 56 3.18 19.23 29.29
N GLY A 57 3.90 18.12 29.47
CA GLY A 57 5.37 18.09 29.51
C GLY A 57 6.06 18.29 28.15
N LEU A 58 5.32 18.21 27.03
CA LEU A 58 5.89 18.33 25.68
C LEU A 58 5.95 19.78 25.20
N GLU A 59 6.82 20.06 24.23
CA GLU A 59 6.70 21.27 23.42
C GLU A 59 5.62 21.05 22.34
N ILE A 60 4.56 21.86 22.36
CA ILE A 60 3.44 21.76 21.41
C ILE A 60 3.34 23.09 20.66
N ARG A 61 3.71 23.06 19.36
CA ARG A 61 3.67 24.21 18.45
C ARG A 61 2.41 24.20 17.59
N TRP A 62 2.06 25.35 17.03
CA TRP A 62 0.99 25.46 16.04
C TRP A 62 1.21 24.56 14.81
N PRO A 63 0.14 23.95 14.26
CA PRO A 63 0.23 23.16 13.05
C PRO A 63 0.43 24.06 11.82
N THR A 64 1.50 23.82 11.07
CA THR A 64 1.78 24.48 9.78
C THR A 64 1.06 23.84 8.59
N ILE A 65 0.34 22.75 8.83
CA ILE A 65 -0.44 21.95 7.89
C ILE A 65 -1.80 21.73 8.58
N PRO A 66 -2.96 22.01 7.94
CA PRO A 66 -4.26 21.80 8.58
C PRO A 66 -4.45 20.35 9.06
N ILE A 67 -5.00 20.19 10.27
CA ILE A 67 -5.22 18.88 10.90
C ILE A 67 -6.66 18.81 11.42
N THR A 68 -7.37 17.73 11.11
CA THR A 68 -8.70 17.47 11.69
C THR A 68 -8.59 16.81 13.07
N SER A 69 -9.54 17.09 13.96
CA SER A 69 -9.63 16.46 15.28
C SER A 69 -10.46 15.18 15.22
N ASN A 70 -9.95 14.12 15.86
CA ASN A 70 -10.69 12.87 16.02
C ASN A 70 -11.94 13.03 16.92
N VAL A 71 -11.92 14.00 17.84
CA VAL A 71 -12.92 14.15 18.92
C VAL A 71 -14.21 14.84 18.44
N ASP A 72 -14.07 15.91 17.66
CA ASP A 72 -15.20 16.74 17.22
C ASP A 72 -15.40 16.73 15.69
N GLY A 73 -14.48 16.12 14.94
CA GLY A 73 -14.50 16.05 13.48
C GLY A 73 -14.21 17.37 12.75
N GLY A 74 -13.99 18.47 13.48
CA GLY A 74 -13.59 19.77 12.94
C GLY A 74 -12.06 19.93 12.91
N TRP A 75 -11.59 21.16 12.84
CA TRP A 75 -10.15 21.47 12.76
C TRP A 75 -9.50 21.64 14.14
N TYR A 76 -8.21 21.35 14.22
CA TYR A 76 -7.33 21.95 15.24
C TYR A 76 -7.10 23.43 14.90
N PRO A 77 -6.96 24.32 15.90
CA PRO A 77 -6.58 25.71 15.67
C PRO A 77 -5.17 25.78 15.05
N MET A 78 -5.01 26.72 14.11
CA MET A 78 -3.72 27.21 13.62
C MET A 78 -3.38 28.51 14.36
N ASP A 79 -2.20 29.09 14.10
CA ASP A 79 -1.70 30.26 14.83
C ASP A 79 -2.69 31.45 14.83
N ASP A 80 -3.22 31.75 16.01
CA ASP A 80 -4.11 32.88 16.32
C ASP A 80 -3.47 33.90 17.27
N GLY A 81 -2.18 33.73 17.59
CA GLY A 81 -1.45 34.52 18.59
C GLY A 81 -1.68 34.10 20.05
N GLY A 82 -2.46 33.05 20.31
CA GLY A 82 -2.66 32.45 21.63
C GLY A 82 -1.60 31.42 22.05
N ASP A 83 -1.92 30.64 23.09
CA ASP A 83 -1.08 29.51 23.52
C ASP A 83 -1.43 28.24 22.72
N SER A 84 -0.50 27.84 21.83
CA SER A 84 -0.61 26.62 21.04
C SER A 84 -0.75 25.35 21.87
N LYS A 85 -0.18 25.31 23.09
CA LYS A 85 -0.26 24.14 23.97
C LYS A 85 -1.69 23.94 24.45
N GLU A 86 -2.27 24.89 25.18
CA GLU A 86 -3.62 24.73 25.73
C GLU A 86 -4.68 24.62 24.63
N ALA A 87 -4.53 25.38 23.54
CA ALA A 87 -5.42 25.32 22.38
C ALA A 87 -5.48 23.90 21.75
N ILE A 88 -4.34 23.22 21.63
CA ILE A 88 -4.26 21.86 21.07
C ILE A 88 -4.61 20.79 22.13
N LEU A 89 -4.17 20.94 23.37
CA LEU A 89 -4.47 20.01 24.47
C LEU A 89 -5.98 19.89 24.74
N SER A 90 -6.72 20.99 24.63
CA SER A 90 -8.20 21.01 24.80
C SER A 90 -8.92 19.99 23.90
N LYS A 91 -8.39 19.73 22.70
CA LYS A 91 -8.89 18.76 21.71
C LYS A 91 -8.18 17.41 21.77
N LEU A 92 -6.89 17.38 22.09
CA LEU A 92 -6.07 16.16 22.05
C LEU A 92 -6.22 15.28 23.32
N ALA A 93 -6.25 15.88 24.51
CA ALA A 93 -6.33 15.15 25.78
C ALA A 93 -7.56 14.21 25.92
N PRO A 94 -8.80 14.59 25.49
CA PRO A 94 -9.95 13.70 25.60
C PRO A 94 -9.99 12.58 24.55
N GLN A 95 -9.03 12.50 23.61
CA GLN A 95 -9.10 11.63 22.44
C GLN A 95 -9.17 10.12 22.76
N MET A 96 -8.57 9.65 23.86
CA MET A 96 -8.59 8.23 24.21
C MET A 96 -10.00 7.73 24.56
N ALA A 97 -10.83 8.55 25.21
CA ALA A 97 -12.19 8.18 25.63
C ALA A 97 -13.29 8.68 24.68
N SER A 98 -13.00 9.70 23.87
CA SER A 98 -13.96 10.24 22.89
C SER A 98 -14.14 9.32 21.70
N SER A 99 -15.35 9.29 21.13
CA SER A 99 -15.61 8.61 19.85
C SER A 99 -14.82 9.26 18.70
N VAL A 100 -14.34 8.44 17.76
CA VAL A 100 -13.67 8.93 16.55
C VAL A 100 -14.71 9.35 15.50
N GLU A 101 -14.82 10.66 15.27
CA GLU A 101 -15.72 11.30 14.30
C GLU A 101 -15.14 11.31 12.87
N TRP A 102 -14.52 10.20 12.46
CA TRP A 102 -13.84 10.04 11.16
C TRP A 102 -14.72 10.40 9.94
N THR A 103 -15.98 9.97 9.92
CA THR A 103 -16.93 10.38 8.86
C THR A 103 -17.08 11.90 8.73
N LYS A 104 -17.08 12.62 9.86
CA LYS A 104 -17.15 14.09 9.87
C LYS A 104 -15.81 14.73 9.48
N GLN A 105 -14.68 14.15 9.85
CA GLN A 105 -13.36 14.62 9.38
C GLN A 105 -13.25 14.56 7.85
N ILE A 106 -13.67 13.45 7.24
CA ILE A 106 -13.67 13.28 5.78
C ILE A 106 -14.56 14.33 5.08
N ASN A 107 -15.76 14.59 5.60
CA ASN A 107 -16.64 15.63 5.06
C ASN A 107 -16.06 17.03 5.26
N SER A 108 -15.54 17.36 6.46
CA SER A 108 -14.93 18.67 6.75
C SER A 108 -13.75 18.98 5.82
N MET A 109 -12.95 17.98 5.47
CA MET A 109 -11.89 18.12 4.46
C MET A 109 -12.45 18.29 3.04
N TYR A 110 -13.50 17.54 2.67
CA TYR A 110 -14.13 17.65 1.36
C TYR A 110 -14.78 19.03 1.15
N GLU A 111 -15.45 19.56 2.18
CA GLU A 111 -16.02 20.91 2.24
C GLU A 111 -14.92 21.98 2.12
N ALA A 112 -13.76 21.77 2.78
CA ALA A 112 -12.56 22.61 2.63
C ALA A 112 -11.80 22.40 1.29
N GLY A 113 -12.35 21.64 0.35
CA GLY A 113 -11.81 21.50 -1.02
C GLY A 113 -10.91 20.28 -1.26
N ALA A 114 -10.71 19.39 -0.29
CA ALA A 114 -9.92 18.17 -0.50
C ALA A 114 -10.60 17.22 -1.51
N ARG A 115 -9.88 16.81 -2.54
CA ARG A 115 -10.36 15.88 -3.58
C ARG A 115 -9.51 14.62 -3.73
N ILE A 116 -8.38 14.53 -3.04
CA ILE A 116 -7.48 13.38 -3.04
C ILE A 116 -7.15 13.03 -1.59
N PHE A 117 -7.34 11.77 -1.22
CA PHE A 117 -7.22 11.26 0.15
C PHE A 117 -6.21 10.11 0.16
N LEU A 118 -5.09 10.28 0.86
CA LEU A 118 -3.96 9.35 0.84
C LEU A 118 -3.79 8.66 2.20
N GLU A 119 -4.14 7.37 2.30
CA GLU A 119 -3.86 6.54 3.48
C GLU A 119 -2.37 6.21 3.52
N VAL A 120 -1.66 6.89 4.43
CA VAL A 120 -0.27 6.60 4.78
C VAL A 120 -0.25 5.60 5.93
N GLY A 121 -0.02 4.33 5.63
CA GLY A 121 0.04 3.27 6.65
C GLY A 121 0.26 1.88 6.05
N PRO A 122 0.36 0.82 6.87
CA PRO A 122 0.63 -0.55 6.40
C PRO A 122 -0.62 -1.29 5.87
N LYS A 123 -1.78 -0.63 5.80
CA LYS A 123 -3.09 -1.22 5.45
C LYS A 123 -3.86 -0.30 4.49
N ARG A 124 -5.12 -0.69 4.22
CA ARG A 124 -6.01 -0.14 3.18
C ARG A 124 -7.40 0.25 3.72
N ALA A 125 -7.52 0.43 5.04
CA ALA A 125 -8.81 0.51 5.71
C ALA A 125 -9.41 1.91 5.58
N LEU A 126 -8.61 2.95 5.82
CA LEU A 126 -9.04 4.34 5.75
C LEU A 126 -9.39 4.74 4.30
N THR A 127 -8.69 4.17 3.31
CA THR A 127 -9.00 4.33 1.88
C THR A 127 -10.40 3.82 1.55
N VAL A 128 -10.72 2.59 1.99
CA VAL A 128 -12.05 1.99 1.77
C VAL A 128 -13.13 2.79 2.50
N PHE A 129 -12.86 3.25 3.72
CA PHE A 129 -13.80 4.09 4.46
C PHE A 129 -14.02 5.45 3.78
N ALA A 130 -12.96 6.13 3.33
CA ALA A 130 -13.06 7.40 2.59
C ALA A 130 -13.88 7.24 1.30
N THR A 131 -13.63 6.19 0.51
CA THR A 131 -14.44 5.87 -0.69
C THR A 131 -15.91 5.58 -0.37
N GLN A 132 -16.22 5.00 0.79
CA GLN A 132 -17.60 4.76 1.23
C GLN A 132 -18.30 5.99 1.82
N ILE A 133 -17.55 6.98 2.31
CA ILE A 133 -18.09 8.26 2.80
C ILE A 133 -18.33 9.23 1.63
N LEU A 134 -17.38 9.25 0.67
CA LEU A 134 -17.41 10.09 -0.52
C LEU A 134 -17.99 9.34 -1.74
N GLU A 135 -18.88 8.38 -1.49
CA GLU A 135 -19.58 7.65 -2.54
C GLU A 135 -20.40 8.64 -3.41
N ASP A 136 -20.37 8.43 -4.73
CA ASP A 136 -20.91 9.34 -5.76
C ASP A 136 -20.34 10.79 -5.79
N MET A 137 -19.42 11.16 -4.89
CA MET A 137 -18.79 12.48 -4.87
C MET A 137 -17.42 12.49 -5.56
N PRO A 138 -17.13 13.46 -6.47
CA PRO A 138 -15.85 13.54 -7.18
C PRO A 138 -14.66 13.60 -6.22
N SER A 139 -13.93 12.49 -6.11
CA SER A 139 -12.83 12.27 -5.17
C SER A 139 -11.94 11.10 -5.62
N ILE A 140 -10.72 11.01 -5.08
CA ILE A 140 -9.80 9.88 -5.29
C ILE A 140 -9.24 9.45 -3.93
N SER A 141 -9.46 8.18 -3.56
CA SER A 141 -8.86 7.58 -2.37
C SER A 141 -7.71 6.66 -2.77
N ILE A 142 -6.54 6.79 -2.12
CA ILE A 142 -5.29 6.12 -2.48
C ILE A 142 -4.64 5.54 -1.22
N MET A 143 -4.05 4.33 -1.31
CA MET A 143 -3.27 3.71 -0.22
C MET A 143 -1.78 3.65 -0.58
N THR A 144 -0.87 3.97 0.35
CA THR A 144 0.59 3.84 0.09
C THR A 144 1.12 2.42 0.29
N ASN A 145 0.37 1.53 0.96
CA ASN A 145 0.74 0.13 1.17
C ASN A 145 -0.47 -0.80 1.00
N HIS A 146 -0.21 -2.04 0.61
CA HIS A 146 -1.22 -3.08 0.51
C HIS A 146 -0.61 -4.44 0.92
N PRO A 147 -1.07 -5.08 2.01
CA PRO A 147 -0.43 -6.29 2.56
C PRO A 147 -0.27 -7.46 1.58
N LYS A 148 -1.09 -7.56 0.54
CA LYS A 148 -0.99 -8.62 -0.49
C LYS A 148 -0.23 -8.22 -1.76
N THR A 149 0.12 -6.94 -1.92
CA THR A 149 0.81 -6.41 -3.13
C THR A 149 2.21 -5.88 -2.81
N GLY A 150 2.52 -5.66 -1.53
CA GLY A 150 3.82 -5.18 -1.05
C GLY A 150 3.95 -3.66 -1.12
N GLY A 151 4.77 -3.11 -0.22
CA GLY A 151 4.93 -1.67 -0.05
C GLY A 151 5.42 -0.95 -1.30
N ILE A 152 6.48 -1.45 -1.96
CA ILE A 152 7.10 -0.79 -3.12
C ILE A 152 6.10 -0.64 -4.28
N SER A 153 5.38 -1.71 -4.64
CA SER A 153 4.37 -1.67 -5.72
C SER A 153 3.21 -0.72 -5.38
N SER A 154 2.75 -0.76 -4.13
CA SER A 154 1.65 0.11 -3.66
C SER A 154 2.05 1.59 -3.64
N LEU A 155 3.26 1.90 -3.18
CA LEU A 155 3.82 3.25 -3.16
C LEU A 155 4.03 3.82 -4.56
N LEU A 156 4.56 3.01 -5.49
CA LEU A 156 4.70 3.41 -6.89
C LEU A 156 3.34 3.62 -7.58
N ASN A 157 2.34 2.78 -7.29
CA ASN A 157 0.97 3.00 -7.76
C ASN A 157 0.35 4.29 -7.17
N ALA A 158 0.60 4.59 -5.90
CA ALA A 158 0.16 5.83 -5.28
C ALA A 158 0.82 7.07 -5.93
N ILE A 159 2.13 7.03 -6.15
CA ILE A 159 2.90 8.06 -6.86
C ILE A 159 2.36 8.26 -8.29
N GLY A 160 2.09 7.18 -9.02
CA GLY A 160 1.50 7.23 -10.36
C GLY A 160 0.09 7.82 -10.36
N THR A 161 -0.77 7.41 -9.42
CA THR A 161 -2.14 7.93 -9.29
C THR A 161 -2.15 9.43 -8.94
N MET A 162 -1.26 9.86 -8.04
CA MET A 162 -1.05 11.29 -7.73
C MET A 162 -0.63 12.07 -8.98
N ALA A 163 0.33 11.57 -9.77
CA ALA A 163 0.76 12.21 -11.01
C ALA A 163 -0.36 12.31 -12.06
N LEU A 164 -1.16 11.25 -12.23
CA LEU A 164 -2.34 11.25 -13.12
C LEU A 164 -3.43 12.22 -12.64
N ALA A 165 -3.58 12.40 -11.32
CA ALA A 165 -4.45 13.41 -10.72
C ALA A 165 -3.85 14.84 -10.75
N GLY A 166 -2.85 15.10 -11.59
CA GLY A 166 -2.18 16.40 -11.74
C GLY A 166 -1.23 16.77 -10.60
N ARG A 167 -1.06 15.90 -9.59
CA ARG A 167 -0.19 16.10 -8.42
C ARG A 167 1.12 15.33 -8.60
N ILE A 168 1.87 15.66 -9.65
CA ILE A 168 3.17 15.04 -9.98
C ILE A 168 4.11 15.17 -8.77
N PRO A 169 4.50 14.06 -8.10
CA PRO A 169 5.35 14.16 -6.92
C PRO A 169 6.74 14.68 -7.28
N ALA A 170 7.27 15.61 -6.48
CA ALA A 170 8.61 16.14 -6.67
C ALA A 170 9.65 15.01 -6.61
N LYS A 171 10.55 14.95 -7.60
CA LYS A 171 11.58 13.91 -7.68
C LYS A 171 12.62 14.13 -6.59
N LEU A 172 12.45 13.45 -5.46
CA LEU A 172 13.45 13.43 -4.38
C LEU A 172 14.78 12.89 -4.93
N GLY A 173 15.86 13.64 -4.73
CA GLY A 173 17.22 13.13 -4.94
C GLY A 173 17.60 12.10 -3.88
N SER A 174 18.62 11.29 -4.16
CA SER A 174 19.22 10.34 -3.20
C SER A 174 19.54 11.00 -1.86
N ASP A 175 20.02 12.24 -1.92
CA ASP A 175 20.59 12.96 -0.79
C ASP A 175 19.53 13.82 -0.06
N SER A 176 18.24 13.64 -0.40
CA SER A 176 17.14 14.45 0.11
C SER A 176 17.01 14.35 1.63
N PRO A 177 16.87 15.49 2.36
CA PRO A 177 16.69 15.48 3.81
C PRO A 177 15.35 14.88 4.24
N HIS A 178 14.37 14.80 3.33
CA HIS A 178 13.04 14.22 3.58
C HIS A 178 13.03 12.69 3.52
N LEU A 179 14.12 12.04 3.11
CA LEU A 179 14.27 10.60 3.13
C LEU A 179 14.79 10.14 4.51
N THR A 180 14.42 8.92 4.93
CA THR A 180 15.10 8.27 6.06
C THR A 180 16.50 7.81 5.64
N GLU A 181 17.41 7.66 6.60
CA GLU A 181 18.76 7.16 6.33
C GLU A 181 18.76 5.79 5.64
N ALA A 182 17.91 4.87 6.12
CA ALA A 182 17.70 3.56 5.50
C ALA A 182 17.14 3.62 4.05
N PHE A 183 16.50 4.72 3.64
CA PHE A 183 16.08 4.94 2.26
C PHE A 183 17.18 5.60 1.42
N ARG A 184 17.98 6.51 2.01
CA ARG A 184 19.16 7.13 1.37
C ARG A 184 20.29 6.13 1.10
N ALA A 185 20.45 5.13 1.98
CA ALA A 185 21.36 4.00 1.78
C ALA A 185 21.04 3.16 0.52
N GLY A 186 19.85 3.34 -0.06
CA GLY A 186 19.36 2.56 -1.19
C GLY A 186 18.92 1.15 -0.78
N PRO A 187 18.60 0.28 -1.76
CA PRO A 187 18.54 -1.15 -1.50
C PRO A 187 19.92 -1.61 -1.02
N VAL A 188 19.96 -2.43 0.04
CA VAL A 188 21.13 -3.26 0.30
C VAL A 188 21.16 -4.33 -0.78
N ASP A 189 21.78 -4.02 -1.91
CA ASP A 189 22.09 -5.02 -2.93
C ASP A 189 22.89 -6.12 -2.25
N SER A 190 22.44 -7.37 -2.40
CA SER A 190 23.24 -8.55 -2.09
C SER A 190 24.33 -8.71 -3.18
N GLY A 191 25.20 -7.71 -3.23
CA GLY A 191 26.10 -7.40 -4.35
C GLY A 191 27.55 -7.82 -4.12
N ASP A 192 27.92 -8.21 -2.90
CA ASP A 192 29.10 -9.06 -2.71
C ASP A 192 28.88 -10.36 -3.48
N GLY A 193 29.74 -10.59 -4.46
CA GLY A 193 29.41 -11.42 -5.62
C GLY A 193 29.01 -12.84 -5.25
N ILE A 194 27.75 -13.21 -5.55
CA ILE A 194 27.33 -14.61 -5.61
C ILE A 194 28.08 -15.27 -6.77
N SER A 195 29.28 -15.77 -6.46
CA SER A 195 30.00 -16.72 -7.30
C SER A 195 29.05 -17.87 -7.59
N LYS A 196 28.62 -18.00 -8.86
CA LYS A 196 27.81 -19.14 -9.28
C LYS A 196 28.58 -20.40 -8.92
N PRO A 197 28.02 -21.30 -8.10
CA PRO A 197 28.71 -22.53 -7.75
C PRO A 197 29.14 -23.27 -9.01
N SER A 198 30.41 -23.66 -9.08
CA SER A 198 31.00 -24.33 -10.24
C SER A 198 30.38 -25.71 -10.54
N LEU A 199 29.65 -26.27 -9.57
CA LEU A 199 28.92 -27.53 -9.68
C LEU A 199 27.40 -27.29 -9.73
N PRO A 200 26.65 -27.94 -10.64
CA PRO A 200 25.19 -27.85 -10.70
C PRO A 200 24.52 -28.21 -9.37
N LEU A 201 23.39 -27.58 -9.06
CA LEU A 201 22.66 -27.74 -7.80
C LEU A 201 22.39 -29.23 -7.45
N LYS A 202 22.11 -30.04 -8.47
CA LYS A 202 21.86 -31.49 -8.42
C LYS A 202 23.01 -32.32 -7.82
N GLU A 203 24.25 -31.85 -7.95
CA GLU A 203 25.44 -32.51 -7.41
C GLU A 203 25.76 -32.06 -5.99
N ARG A 204 25.38 -30.81 -5.66
CA ARG A 204 25.53 -30.21 -4.33
C ARG A 204 24.49 -30.77 -3.35
N SER A 205 23.31 -31.14 -3.84
CA SER A 205 22.23 -31.79 -3.09
C SER A 205 22.47 -33.29 -2.84
N ARG A 206 23.64 -33.67 -2.31
CA ARG A 206 23.81 -35.00 -1.71
C ARG A 206 23.08 -35.05 -0.36
N PRO A 207 22.40 -36.16 -0.02
CA PRO A 207 21.87 -36.34 1.33
C PRO A 207 22.97 -36.29 2.39
N LEU A 208 22.62 -35.83 3.59
CA LEU A 208 23.48 -35.98 4.78
C LEU A 208 23.76 -37.47 5.03
N PRO A 209 24.97 -37.85 5.51
CA PRO A 209 25.33 -39.24 5.75
C PRO A 209 24.61 -39.81 6.98
N SER A 210 23.36 -40.22 6.81
CA SER A 210 22.62 -41.02 7.79
C SER A 210 23.29 -42.38 7.99
N LYS A 211 23.65 -42.73 9.24
CA LYS A 211 24.29 -44.00 9.57
C LYS A 211 23.37 -45.19 9.25
N GLY A 212 23.78 -46.02 8.30
CA GLY A 212 23.40 -47.44 8.19
C GLY A 212 21.92 -47.78 8.03
N GLY A 213 21.40 -47.76 6.80
CA GLY A 213 20.12 -48.37 6.47
C GLY A 213 19.77 -48.29 4.99
N HIS A 214 19.58 -49.43 4.31
CA HIS A 214 19.04 -49.46 2.95
C HIS A 214 17.51 -49.34 2.98
N VAL A 215 16.99 -48.15 2.68
CA VAL A 215 15.55 -47.93 2.48
C VAL A 215 15.25 -47.95 0.98
N GLN A 216 14.52 -48.98 0.51
CA GLN A 216 13.99 -48.98 -0.87
C GLN A 216 12.95 -47.87 -1.02
N THR A 217 13.23 -46.90 -1.87
CA THR A 217 12.35 -45.73 -2.06
C THR A 217 11.38 -46.00 -3.21
N HIS A 218 10.12 -46.33 -2.89
CA HIS A 218 9.06 -46.35 -3.90
C HIS A 218 8.80 -44.92 -4.40
N THR A 219 9.30 -44.63 -5.62
CA THR A 219 9.17 -43.30 -6.22
C THR A 219 7.77 -43.10 -6.79
N VAL A 220 6.89 -42.46 -6.03
CA VAL A 220 5.63 -41.91 -6.58
C VAL A 220 5.97 -40.65 -7.36
N THR A 221 6.05 -40.78 -8.69
CA THR A 221 6.40 -39.66 -9.58
C THR A 221 5.20 -38.73 -9.73
N VAL A 222 5.13 -37.67 -8.92
CA VAL A 222 4.24 -36.54 -9.17
C VAL A 222 4.97 -35.53 -10.05
N SER A 223 4.74 -35.62 -11.36
CA SER A 223 5.33 -34.73 -12.36
C SER A 223 4.63 -33.36 -12.34
N ALA A 224 5.13 -32.46 -11.50
CA ALA A 224 4.78 -31.04 -11.54
C ALA A 224 5.45 -30.36 -12.76
N GLU A 225 4.88 -30.55 -13.94
CA GLU A 225 5.32 -29.88 -15.16
C GLU A 225 5.10 -28.37 -15.05
N THR A 226 6.18 -27.61 -14.87
CA THR A 226 6.13 -26.14 -14.88
C THR A 226 5.93 -25.68 -16.31
N TYR A 227 4.68 -25.35 -16.67
CA TYR A 227 4.33 -24.86 -18.00
C TYR A 227 5.11 -23.58 -18.35
N VAL A 228 6.02 -23.68 -19.32
CA VAL A 228 6.72 -22.53 -19.92
C VAL A 228 5.97 -22.15 -21.19
N ASP A 229 5.24 -21.04 -21.13
CA ASP A 229 4.44 -20.48 -22.24
C ASP A 229 5.32 -20.19 -23.48
N PRO A 230 5.16 -20.92 -24.60
CA PRO A 230 5.97 -20.76 -25.80
C PRO A 230 5.85 -19.37 -26.45
N ASP A 231 4.72 -18.68 -26.23
CA ASP A 231 4.43 -17.38 -26.84
C ASP A 231 4.94 -16.20 -26.02
N THR A 232 5.59 -16.44 -24.87
CA THR A 232 6.19 -15.39 -24.01
C THR A 232 7.05 -14.39 -24.80
N ALA A 233 7.82 -14.87 -25.78
CA ALA A 233 8.66 -14.00 -26.62
C ALA A 233 7.84 -13.10 -27.57
N LYS A 234 6.71 -13.59 -28.08
CA LYS A 234 5.79 -12.84 -28.96
C LYS A 234 5.02 -11.79 -28.15
N LYS A 235 4.48 -12.19 -26.99
CA LYS A 235 3.74 -11.32 -26.06
C LYS A 235 4.56 -10.11 -25.63
N ASN A 236 5.84 -10.31 -25.32
CA ASN A 236 6.75 -9.21 -24.99
C ASN A 236 7.04 -8.30 -26.20
N LEU A 237 7.33 -8.85 -27.40
CA LEU A 237 7.56 -8.02 -28.59
C LEU A 237 6.36 -7.13 -28.92
N VAL A 238 5.15 -7.71 -28.99
CA VAL A 238 3.96 -6.95 -29.35
C VAL A 238 3.62 -5.94 -28.25
N GLY A 239 3.81 -6.29 -26.98
CA GLY A 239 3.68 -5.36 -25.86
C GLY A 239 4.66 -4.19 -25.92
N ASP A 240 5.93 -4.43 -26.26
CA ASP A 240 6.96 -3.38 -26.41
C ASP A 240 6.64 -2.44 -27.58
N LEU A 241 6.21 -2.99 -28.73
CA LEU A 241 5.82 -2.21 -29.91
C LEU A 241 4.57 -1.34 -29.66
N ILE A 242 3.55 -1.89 -29.00
CA ILE A 242 2.33 -1.16 -28.67
C ILE A 242 2.60 -0.10 -27.59
N SER A 243 3.41 -0.43 -26.57
CA SER A 243 3.85 0.50 -25.52
C SER A 243 4.48 1.77 -26.08
N ALA A 244 5.30 1.64 -27.14
CA ALA A 244 5.92 2.77 -27.82
C ALA A 244 4.93 3.72 -28.52
N HIS A 245 3.71 3.26 -28.84
CA HIS A 245 2.68 4.07 -29.50
C HIS A 245 1.59 4.59 -28.54
N CYS A 246 1.23 3.85 -27.48
CA CYS A 246 0.16 4.23 -26.55
C CYS A 246 0.65 4.78 -25.21
N GLY A 247 1.94 4.65 -24.87
CA GLY A 247 2.52 5.14 -23.62
C GLY A 247 2.24 4.29 -22.37
N TYR A 248 1.33 3.30 -22.45
CA TYR A 248 1.15 2.30 -21.39
C TYR A 248 2.37 1.37 -21.31
N PRO A 249 2.74 0.83 -20.13
CA PRO A 249 3.84 -0.12 -20.03
C PRO A 249 3.55 -1.42 -20.79
N SER A 250 4.56 -1.99 -21.45
CA SER A 250 4.49 -3.25 -22.22
C SER A 250 3.71 -4.39 -21.54
N LYS A 251 3.83 -4.56 -20.21
CA LYS A 251 3.08 -5.58 -19.45
C LYS A 251 1.55 -5.39 -19.43
N PHE A 252 1.04 -4.19 -19.64
CA PHE A 252 -0.39 -3.90 -19.81
C PHE A 252 -0.84 -4.01 -21.27
N CYS A 253 0.11 -4.01 -22.20
CA CYS A 253 -0.12 -4.14 -23.64
C CYS A 253 -0.06 -5.63 -24.04
N GLN A 254 -0.82 -6.51 -23.38
CA GLN A 254 -0.80 -7.96 -23.64
C GLN A 254 -2.19 -8.59 -23.44
N GLY A 255 -2.49 -9.65 -24.20
CA GLY A 255 -3.76 -10.38 -24.11
C GLY A 255 -4.95 -9.64 -24.72
N ASN A 256 -6.15 -9.88 -24.18
CA ASN A 256 -7.43 -9.43 -24.76
C ASN A 256 -7.75 -7.95 -24.47
N VAL A 257 -6.75 -7.08 -24.58
CA VAL A 257 -6.86 -5.62 -24.40
C VAL A 257 -7.14 -4.98 -25.75
N ASP A 258 -8.25 -4.23 -25.87
CA ASP A 258 -8.63 -3.54 -27.11
C ASP A 258 -7.74 -2.32 -27.38
N MET A 259 -7.10 -2.28 -28.54
CA MET A 259 -6.12 -1.26 -28.91
C MET A 259 -6.76 0.13 -29.10
N ARG A 260 -8.03 0.20 -29.48
CA ARG A 260 -8.76 1.45 -29.73
C ARG A 260 -9.51 1.89 -28.46
N ALA A 261 -10.30 0.98 -27.89
CA ALA A 261 -11.20 1.29 -26.78
C ALA A 261 -10.52 1.33 -25.40
N VAL A 262 -9.37 0.66 -25.22
CA VAL A 262 -8.62 0.65 -23.94
C VAL A 262 -7.28 1.36 -24.05
N LEU A 263 -6.53 1.17 -25.14
CA LEU A 263 -5.21 1.80 -25.33
C LEU A 263 -5.24 3.12 -26.12
N GLY A 264 -6.41 3.56 -26.61
CA GLY A 264 -6.60 4.85 -27.27
C GLY A 264 -5.86 5.02 -28.60
N MET A 265 -5.44 3.94 -29.25
CA MET A 265 -4.63 3.99 -30.47
C MET A 265 -5.49 4.35 -31.70
N SER A 266 -4.96 5.24 -32.54
CA SER A 266 -5.47 5.48 -33.89
C SER A 266 -5.20 4.28 -34.81
N ASP A 267 -5.99 4.16 -35.88
CA ASP A 267 -5.74 3.15 -36.92
C ASP A 267 -4.34 3.30 -37.55
N SER A 268 -3.81 4.52 -37.68
CA SER A 268 -2.44 4.76 -38.14
C SER A 268 -1.36 4.20 -37.19
N GLN A 269 -1.58 4.25 -35.87
CA GLN A 269 -0.66 3.63 -34.89
C GLN A 269 -0.78 2.11 -34.93
N ILE A 270 -1.99 1.56 -35.08
CA ILE A 270 -2.20 0.11 -35.19
C ILE A 270 -1.55 -0.43 -36.46
N GLN A 271 -1.72 0.25 -37.60
CA GLN A 271 -1.05 -0.11 -38.86
C GLN A 271 0.48 0.01 -38.77
N SER A 272 1.02 0.98 -38.02
CA SER A 272 2.47 1.08 -37.73
C SER A 272 2.99 -0.16 -36.99
N VAL A 273 2.26 -0.66 -35.98
CA VAL A 273 2.60 -1.89 -35.27
C VAL A 273 2.52 -3.11 -36.19
N ILE A 274 1.42 -3.25 -36.96
CA ILE A 274 1.23 -4.36 -37.92
C ILE A 274 2.35 -4.40 -38.95
N GLN A 275 2.70 -3.26 -39.56
CA GLN A 275 3.79 -3.14 -40.53
C GLN A 275 5.15 -3.50 -39.90
N THR A 276 5.39 -3.07 -38.66
CA THR A 276 6.63 -3.40 -37.92
C THR A 276 6.72 -4.90 -37.65
N VAL A 277 5.64 -5.54 -37.19
CA VAL A 277 5.57 -7.00 -37.00
C VAL A 277 5.80 -7.74 -38.32
N HIS A 278 5.13 -7.33 -39.40
CA HIS A 278 5.29 -7.91 -40.74
C HIS A 278 6.74 -7.83 -41.26
N SER A 279 7.44 -6.73 -40.96
CA SER A 279 8.84 -6.54 -41.37
C SER A 279 9.87 -7.31 -40.53
N SER A 280 9.49 -7.75 -39.33
CA SER A 280 10.42 -8.25 -38.29
C SER A 280 10.19 -9.70 -37.87
N CYS A 281 9.04 -10.29 -38.22
CA CYS A 281 8.60 -11.61 -37.76
C CYS A 281 8.08 -12.46 -38.92
N LYS A 282 8.10 -13.79 -38.74
CA LYS A 282 7.30 -14.70 -39.58
C LYS A 282 5.85 -14.65 -39.12
N THR A 283 4.95 -14.29 -40.03
CA THR A 283 3.52 -14.12 -39.79
C THR A 283 2.69 -15.25 -40.40
N ASP A 284 1.45 -15.40 -39.92
CA ASP A 284 0.47 -16.38 -40.38
C ASP A 284 -0.29 -15.81 -41.60
N PRO A 285 -0.16 -16.38 -42.81
CA PRO A 285 -0.75 -15.81 -44.03
C PRO A 285 -2.27 -15.99 -44.10
N ASP A 286 -2.82 -16.97 -43.37
CA ASP A 286 -4.26 -17.28 -43.35
C ASP A 286 -5.03 -16.46 -42.29
N TRP A 287 -4.34 -15.55 -41.58
CA TRP A 287 -4.88 -14.73 -40.50
C TRP A 287 -5.01 -13.26 -40.92
N ASP A 288 -6.25 -12.80 -41.10
CA ASP A 288 -6.54 -11.40 -41.45
C ASP A 288 -6.33 -10.44 -40.26
N VAL A 289 -5.09 -9.98 -40.11
CA VAL A 289 -4.69 -8.98 -39.11
C VAL A 289 -5.32 -7.60 -39.37
N SER A 290 -5.92 -7.32 -40.54
CA SER A 290 -6.56 -6.02 -40.80
C SER A 290 -7.74 -5.76 -39.86
N GLN A 291 -8.40 -6.83 -39.41
CA GLN A 291 -9.52 -6.79 -38.47
C GLN A 291 -9.10 -6.84 -36.99
N ALA A 292 -7.80 -6.78 -36.68
CA ALA A 292 -7.30 -6.86 -35.31
C ALA A 292 -7.91 -5.77 -34.40
N LYS A 293 -8.46 -6.22 -33.26
CA LYS A 293 -9.04 -5.35 -32.23
C LYS A 293 -8.18 -5.36 -30.97
N THR A 294 -7.68 -6.54 -30.60
CA THR A 294 -6.94 -6.79 -29.37
C THR A 294 -5.47 -7.05 -29.61
N VAL A 295 -4.66 -6.89 -28.55
CA VAL A 295 -3.24 -7.25 -28.60
C VAL A 295 -3.01 -8.75 -28.83
N ALA A 296 -3.94 -9.60 -28.38
CA ALA A 296 -3.93 -11.03 -28.66
C ALA A 296 -3.99 -11.35 -30.16
N ASP A 297 -4.73 -10.57 -30.96
CA ASP A 297 -4.88 -10.79 -32.41
C ASP A 297 -3.56 -10.61 -33.16
N ILE A 298 -2.79 -9.56 -32.81
CA ILE A 298 -1.44 -9.33 -33.36
C ILE A 298 -0.44 -10.36 -32.80
N THR A 299 -0.60 -10.80 -31.56
CA THR A 299 0.27 -11.83 -30.96
C THR A 299 0.05 -13.20 -31.63
N ARG A 300 -1.20 -13.58 -31.90
CA ARG A 300 -1.57 -14.83 -32.60
C ARG A 300 -1.06 -14.84 -34.03
N TRP A 301 -0.99 -13.70 -34.71
CA TRP A 301 -0.47 -13.58 -36.06
C TRP A 301 1.01 -13.99 -36.20
N ILE A 302 1.79 -13.99 -35.12
CA ILE A 302 3.22 -14.30 -35.14
C ILE A 302 3.46 -15.81 -35.00
N VAL A 303 4.13 -16.40 -36.00
CA VAL A 303 4.37 -17.86 -36.09
C VAL A 303 5.72 -18.27 -35.49
N GLY A 304 6.70 -17.35 -35.38
CA GLY A 304 8.04 -17.65 -34.86
C GLY A 304 8.53 -16.69 -33.76
N ALA A 305 9.55 -17.08 -33.01
CA ALA A 305 10.17 -16.22 -32.00
C ALA A 305 11.10 -15.16 -32.64
N PRO A 306 11.05 -13.88 -32.22
CA PRO A 306 11.83 -12.80 -32.82
C PRO A 306 13.31 -12.78 -32.42
N THR A 307 14.18 -12.40 -33.35
CA THR A 307 15.60 -12.13 -33.12
C THR A 307 15.80 -10.70 -32.58
N LYS A 308 16.57 -10.54 -31.50
CA LYS A 308 16.56 -9.31 -30.67
C LYS A 308 17.37 -8.11 -31.22
N SER A 309 16.77 -6.92 -31.08
CA SER A 309 17.36 -5.55 -31.14
C SER A 309 16.34 -4.51 -30.63
N VAL A 310 16.68 -3.31 -30.09
CA VAL A 310 17.93 -2.83 -29.46
C VAL A 310 17.68 -1.58 -28.58
N SER A 311 18.53 -1.35 -27.56
CA SER A 311 18.76 -0.09 -26.80
C SER A 311 17.60 0.64 -26.06
N LYS A 312 17.95 1.74 -25.35
CA LYS A 312 17.11 2.57 -24.44
C LYS A 312 16.96 4.02 -24.98
N GLY A 313 15.96 4.76 -24.51
CA GLY A 313 15.78 6.22 -24.70
C GLY A 313 15.40 6.97 -23.41
N ILE A 314 15.46 8.31 -23.43
CA ILE A 314 15.32 9.27 -22.29
C ILE A 314 14.92 10.67 -22.81
N THR A 315 14.47 11.68 -22.03
CA THR A 315 14.45 11.84 -20.55
C THR A 315 13.01 12.01 -19.97
N LYS A 316 12.47 13.08 -19.36
CA LYS A 316 12.89 14.45 -18.93
C LYS A 316 12.12 14.87 -17.65
N THR A 317 11.95 16.17 -17.37
CA THR A 317 11.36 16.74 -16.12
C THR A 317 10.51 17.98 -16.39
N ASP A 318 9.50 18.24 -15.54
CA ASP A 318 8.85 19.56 -15.32
C ASP A 318 8.54 19.72 -13.81
N SER A 319 8.29 20.96 -13.37
CA SER A 319 8.18 21.34 -11.95
C SER A 319 7.08 22.38 -11.72
N ARG A 320 6.06 22.04 -10.91
CA ARG A 320 5.06 22.95 -10.32
C ARG A 320 4.81 22.54 -8.87
N GLY A 321 4.53 23.49 -8.00
CA GLY A 321 4.63 23.29 -6.54
C GLY A 321 3.40 23.67 -5.73
N HIS A 322 3.36 23.11 -4.52
CA HIS A 322 2.59 23.54 -3.34
C HIS A 322 1.08 23.81 -3.52
N ASP A 323 0.31 22.74 -3.44
CA ASP A 323 -0.94 22.76 -2.67
C ASP A 323 -0.62 22.22 -1.26
N PRO A 324 -1.24 22.75 -0.18
CA PRO A 324 -1.08 22.20 1.15
C PRO A 324 -1.76 20.83 1.25
N PHE A 325 -1.05 19.86 1.82
CA PHE A 325 -1.66 18.60 2.25
C PHE A 325 -2.52 18.83 3.51
N VAL A 326 -3.31 17.82 3.90
CA VAL A 326 -4.09 17.83 5.15
C VAL A 326 -3.86 16.50 5.87
N ILE A 327 -3.70 16.53 7.20
CA ILE A 327 -3.44 15.33 8.01
C ILE A 327 -4.72 14.96 8.79
N THR A 328 -5.11 13.69 8.66
CA THR A 328 -6.41 13.18 9.15
C THR A 328 -6.33 12.73 10.60
N GLY A 329 -6.17 13.68 11.52
CA GLY A 329 -5.93 13.42 12.93
C GLY A 329 -4.51 12.98 13.26
N ILE A 330 -4.15 13.11 14.54
CA ILE A 330 -2.91 12.58 15.12
C ILE A 330 -3.30 11.60 16.24
N SER A 331 -2.63 10.45 16.30
CA SER A 331 -2.77 9.49 17.40
C SER A 331 -1.41 9.13 17.96
N LEU A 332 -1.07 9.67 19.13
CA LEU A 332 0.09 9.21 19.91
C LEU A 332 -0.23 7.85 20.53
N GLY A 333 0.16 6.78 19.82
CA GLY A 333 0.19 5.44 20.38
C GLY A 333 1.41 5.28 21.28
N LEU A 334 1.19 5.13 22.59
CA LEU A 334 2.26 4.79 23.52
C LEU A 334 2.73 3.34 23.25
N PRO A 335 4.04 3.07 23.13
CA PRO A 335 4.55 1.70 23.00
C PRO A 335 4.32 0.93 24.30
N GLY A 336 3.43 -0.07 24.26
CA GLY A 336 2.89 -0.69 25.47
C GLY A 336 3.65 -1.91 25.99
N GLY A 337 3.74 -2.00 27.32
CA GLY A 337 4.06 -3.20 28.09
C GLY A 337 3.26 -3.18 29.41
N GLU A 338 3.54 -4.10 30.34
CA GLU A 338 2.84 -4.16 31.65
C GLU A 338 3.05 -2.92 32.53
N ARG A 339 4.05 -2.09 32.22
CA ARG A 339 4.13 -0.69 32.66
C ARG A 339 4.06 0.19 31.43
N VAL A 340 3.22 1.21 31.49
CA VAL A 340 2.95 2.16 30.37
C VAL A 340 4.19 2.99 30.02
N PHE A 341 5.15 3.09 30.95
CA PHE A 341 6.45 3.71 30.74
C PHE A 341 7.56 2.80 31.30
N ASP A 342 8.51 2.40 30.45
CA ASP A 342 9.88 2.07 30.82
C ASP A 342 10.69 3.34 30.57
N GLU A 343 11.28 3.90 31.63
CA GLU A 343 11.98 5.19 31.59
C GLU A 343 13.10 5.21 30.56
N GLY A 344 13.78 4.08 30.33
CA GLY A 344 14.90 3.99 29.39
C GLY A 344 14.52 3.86 27.91
N ASN A 345 13.23 3.83 27.54
CA ASN A 345 12.83 3.66 26.13
C ASN A 345 13.13 4.89 25.26
N PHE A 346 13.23 6.09 25.85
CA PHE A 346 13.57 7.28 25.09
C PHE A 346 15.04 7.28 24.67
N GLU A 347 15.98 6.94 25.56
CA GLU A 347 17.40 6.83 25.25
C GLU A 347 17.70 5.76 24.20
N LYS A 348 17.01 4.60 24.25
CA LYS A 348 17.13 3.53 23.24
C LYS A 348 16.78 4.05 21.84
N LEU A 349 15.65 4.74 21.71
CA LEU A 349 15.21 5.34 20.43
C LEU A 349 16.15 6.46 19.97
N VAL A 350 16.65 7.31 20.88
CA VAL A 350 17.64 8.36 20.58
C VAL A 350 19.00 7.76 20.15
N ARG A 351 19.32 6.53 20.55
CA ARG A 351 20.49 5.76 20.08
C ARG A 351 20.26 4.98 18.78
N GLY A 352 19.06 5.07 18.19
CA GLY A 352 18.71 4.36 16.95
C GLY A 352 18.35 2.88 17.16
N GLU A 353 18.15 2.43 18.40
CA GLU A 353 17.76 1.04 18.67
C GLU A 353 16.32 0.79 18.21
N THR A 354 16.10 -0.24 17.38
CA THR A 354 14.78 -0.57 16.84
C THR A 354 13.99 -1.42 17.83
N CYS A 355 13.08 -0.82 18.59
CA CYS A 355 12.25 -1.49 19.60
C CYS A 355 11.13 -2.40 19.02
N ILE A 356 11.36 -3.05 17.88
CA ILE A 356 10.43 -3.96 17.22
C ILE A 356 11.15 -5.28 16.94
N SER A 357 10.79 -6.32 17.69
CA SER A 357 11.24 -7.70 17.51
C SER A 357 10.04 -8.63 17.30
N GLU A 358 10.26 -9.80 16.67
CA GLU A 358 9.21 -10.83 16.63
C GLU A 358 9.01 -11.44 18.03
N VAL A 359 7.76 -11.66 18.43
CA VAL A 359 7.41 -12.25 19.73
C VAL A 359 7.94 -13.69 19.80
N THR A 360 8.62 -14.05 20.90
CA THR A 360 9.23 -15.37 21.05
C THR A 360 8.17 -16.48 21.10
N ASN A 361 8.54 -17.69 20.69
CA ASN A 361 7.59 -18.80 20.61
C ASN A 361 7.09 -19.27 21.99
N GLU A 362 7.86 -19.05 23.06
CA GLU A 362 7.42 -19.25 24.44
C GLU A 362 6.24 -18.33 24.79
N TYR A 363 6.32 -17.04 24.42
CA TYR A 363 5.21 -16.09 24.59
C TYR A 363 3.97 -16.45 23.76
N LYS A 364 4.14 -17.14 22.62
CA LYS A 364 3.01 -17.61 21.79
C LYS A 364 2.22 -18.73 22.48
N GLN A 365 2.88 -19.60 23.25
CA GLN A 365 2.23 -20.72 23.97
C GLN A 365 1.49 -20.30 25.25
N ILE A 366 1.81 -19.14 25.83
CA ILE A 366 1.14 -18.60 27.03
C ILE A 366 -0.34 -18.23 26.75
N PHE A 367 -0.74 -18.08 25.48
CA PHE A 367 -2.11 -17.76 25.08
C PHE A 367 -2.96 -18.99 24.64
N GLU A 368 -2.45 -20.22 24.82
CA GLU A 368 -3.17 -21.46 24.50
C GLU A 368 -3.67 -22.24 25.74
N ASN A 369 -3.55 -21.70 26.95
CA ASN A 369 -4.09 -22.27 28.21
C ASN A 369 -4.82 -21.21 29.04
#